data_AF-A0A662DRM7-F1
#
_entry.id   AF-A0A662DRM7-F1
#
_cell.length_a   1.000
_cell.length_b   1.000
_cell.length_c   1.000
_cell.angle_alpha   90.00
_cell.angle_beta   90.00
_cell.angle_gamma   90.00
#
_symmetry.space_group_name_H-M   'P 1'
#
loop_
_entity.id
_entity.type
_entity.pdbx_description
1 polymer ?
#
loop_
_entity_poly.entity_id
_entity_poly.type
_entity_poly.pdbx_seq_one_letter_code
_entity_poly.pdbx_strand_id
1 'polypeptide(L)'
;MPAGDFLKTHDPILAAFDALVATRASDTLMVSRRERATVGDIERLAKAIHSLAVKSGLAPGNIVGLAAPNGPAFAAGYLGLRRAGFKVLLMDRGTPHQERRRIEQSLQSAGSLVLDTGWPSSADAATLNLDVETNPLDIPDAVSTIRL
;
A
#
# COMPACT_ATOMS: atom_id res chain seq x y z
N MET A 1 -14.16 26.02 -16.96
CA MET A 1 -13.78 24.59 -16.89
C MET A 1 -14.63 23.95 -15.80
N PRO A 2 -15.58 23.05 -16.08
CA PRO A 2 -16.30 22.41 -15.00
C PRO A 2 -15.38 21.34 -14.38
N ALA A 3 -14.98 21.59 -13.14
CA ALA A 3 -14.52 20.55 -12.23
C ALA A 3 -15.73 19.68 -11.87
N GLY A 4 -15.72 18.39 -12.18
CA GLY A 4 -16.87 17.57 -11.81
C GLY A 4 -17.02 16.16 -12.38
N ASP A 5 -15.96 15.41 -12.70
CA ASP A 5 -16.17 13.99 -13.07
C ASP A 5 -15.07 12.99 -12.68
N PHE A 6 -14.04 13.39 -11.91
CA PHE A 6 -13.03 12.44 -11.41
C PHE A 6 -13.56 11.47 -10.32
N LEU A 7 -14.81 11.65 -9.86
CA LEU A 7 -15.38 10.96 -8.69
C LEU A 7 -16.25 9.75 -9.03
N LYS A 8 -16.22 9.25 -10.27
CA LYS A 8 -16.75 7.91 -10.63
C LYS A 8 -15.71 7.01 -11.29
N THR A 9 -14.43 7.29 -11.07
CA THR A 9 -13.36 6.62 -11.79
C THR A 9 -12.99 5.33 -11.07
N HIS A 10 -13.38 4.20 -11.65
CA HIS A 10 -12.78 2.90 -11.39
C HIS A 10 -11.26 3.07 -11.30
N ASP A 11 -10.64 2.61 -10.20
CA ASP A 11 -9.22 2.83 -9.94
C ASP A 11 -8.38 2.33 -11.12
N PRO A 12 -7.73 3.21 -11.90
CA PRO A 12 -7.12 2.83 -13.17
C PRO A 12 -5.94 1.88 -12.99
N ILE A 13 -5.27 1.92 -11.84
CA ILE A 13 -4.17 1.01 -11.52
C ILE A 13 -4.73 -0.38 -11.25
N LEU A 14 -5.81 -0.47 -10.46
CA LEU A 14 -6.49 -1.74 -10.21
C LEU A 14 -7.05 -2.31 -11.52
N ALA A 15 -7.70 -1.48 -12.34
CA ALA A 15 -8.24 -1.87 -13.63
C ALA A 15 -7.17 -2.48 -14.55
N ALA A 16 -6.01 -1.82 -14.66
CA ALA A 16 -4.90 -2.28 -15.47
C ALA A 16 -4.32 -3.61 -14.92
N PHE A 17 -4.21 -3.74 -13.60
CA PHE A 17 -3.73 -4.97 -12.99
C PHE A 17 -4.73 -6.12 -13.14
N ASP A 18 -6.02 -5.87 -12.96
CA ASP A 18 -7.09 -6.86 -13.15
C ASP A 18 -7.11 -7.39 -14.59
N ALA A 19 -6.84 -6.54 -15.58
CA ALA A 19 -6.69 -6.97 -16.97
C ALA A 19 -5.48 -7.91 -17.18
N LEU A 20 -4.36 -7.68 -16.47
CA LEU A 20 -3.22 -8.61 -16.47
C LEU A 20 -3.59 -9.93 -15.80
N VAL A 21 -4.30 -9.90 -14.67
CA VAL A 21 -4.76 -11.10 -13.97
C VAL A 21 -5.66 -11.95 -14.88
N ALA A 22 -6.59 -11.31 -15.60
CA ALA A 22 -7.54 -12.01 -16.46
C ALA A 22 -6.90 -12.71 -17.66
N THR A 23 -5.78 -12.19 -18.18
CA THR A 23 -5.22 -12.64 -19.46
C THR A 23 -3.83 -13.26 -19.37
N ARG A 24 -3.08 -12.95 -18.30
CA ARG A 24 -1.63 -13.20 -18.17
C ARG A 24 -1.24 -13.63 -16.75
N ALA A 25 -2.13 -14.30 -16.03
CA ALA A 25 -1.87 -14.73 -14.65
C ALA A 25 -0.56 -15.52 -14.48
N SER A 26 -0.18 -16.34 -15.47
CA SER A 26 1.04 -17.16 -15.43
C SER A 26 2.30 -16.43 -15.91
N ASP A 27 2.17 -15.21 -16.44
CA ASP A 27 3.33 -14.45 -16.94
C ASP A 27 4.15 -13.92 -15.78
N THR A 28 5.48 -13.95 -15.93
CA THR A 28 6.39 -13.34 -14.96
C THR A 28 6.25 -11.82 -15.00
N LEU A 29 5.93 -11.21 -13.87
CA LEU A 29 5.82 -9.76 -13.72
C LEU A 29 7.05 -9.15 -13.03
N MET A 30 7.62 -9.86 -12.06
CA MET A 30 8.79 -9.39 -11.32
C MET A 30 9.87 -10.46 -11.24
N VAL A 31 11.12 -10.03 -11.29
CA VAL A 31 12.29 -10.89 -11.20
C VAL A 31 13.31 -10.31 -10.22
N SER A 32 13.97 -11.17 -9.47
CA SER A 32 15.21 -10.87 -8.76
C SER A 32 16.34 -11.75 -9.29
N ARG A 33 17.53 -11.66 -8.70
CA ARG A 33 18.66 -12.54 -9.04
C ARG A 33 18.37 -14.03 -8.76
N ARG A 34 17.44 -14.34 -7.85
CA ARG A 34 17.19 -15.71 -7.38
C ARG A 34 15.76 -16.18 -7.60
N GLU A 35 14.83 -15.26 -7.80
CA GLU A 35 13.41 -15.54 -7.70
C GLU A 35 12.62 -14.82 -8.80
N ARG A 36 11.42 -15.33 -9.07
CA ARG A 36 10.48 -14.77 -10.04
C ARG A 36 9.09 -14.82 -9.42
N ALA A 37 8.29 -13.80 -9.71
CA ALA A 37 6.89 -13.75 -9.31
C ALA A 37 6.02 -13.50 -10.53
N THR A 38 4.98 -14.30 -10.67
CA THR A 38 3.98 -14.12 -11.72
C THR A 38 2.95 -13.07 -11.34
N VAL A 39 2.16 -12.62 -12.32
CA VAL A 39 0.98 -11.78 -12.06
C VAL A 39 0.06 -12.45 -11.02
N GLY A 40 -0.17 -13.76 -11.16
CA GLY A 40 -1.02 -14.54 -10.25
C GLY A 40 -0.46 -14.65 -8.83
N ASP A 41 0.86 -14.66 -8.65
CA ASP A 41 1.48 -14.65 -7.32
C ASP A 41 1.26 -13.32 -6.60
N ILE A 42 1.42 -12.21 -7.31
CA ILE A 42 1.16 -10.87 -6.77
C ILE A 42 -0.32 -10.71 -6.46
N GLU A 43 -1.23 -11.22 -7.32
CA GLU A 43 -2.67 -11.20 -7.08
C GLU A 43 -3.06 -11.96 -5.81
N ARG A 44 -2.52 -13.17 -5.62
CA ARG A 44 -2.81 -14.00 -4.44
C ARG A 44 -2.40 -13.27 -3.15
N LEU A 45 -1.23 -12.64 -3.16
CA LEU A 45 -0.75 -11.84 -2.04
C LEU A 45 -1.59 -10.58 -1.83
N ALA A 46 -1.95 -9.87 -2.90
CA ALA A 46 -2.78 -8.67 -2.84
C ALA A 46 -4.17 -8.98 -2.27
N LYS A 47 -4.78 -10.12 -2.63
CA LYS A 47 -6.05 -10.59 -2.09
C LYS A 47 -5.97 -10.93 -0.60
N ALA A 48 -4.86 -11.54 -0.15
CA ALA A 48 -4.64 -11.80 1.26
C ALA A 48 -4.52 -10.49 2.05
N ILE A 49 -3.72 -9.53 1.56
CA ILE A 49 -3.55 -8.21 2.16
C ILE A 49 -4.88 -7.43 2.19
N HIS A 50 -5.65 -7.45 1.10
CA HIS A 50 -6.99 -6.87 1.04
C HIS A 50 -7.89 -7.45 2.14
N SER A 51 -7.86 -8.77 2.32
CA SER A 51 -8.68 -9.45 3.34
C SER A 51 -8.28 -9.03 4.76
N LEU A 52 -6.98 -8.83 5.02
CA LEU A 52 -6.48 -8.29 6.29
C LEU A 52 -6.91 -6.82 6.47
N ALA A 53 -6.78 -6.02 5.42
CA ALA A 53 -7.15 -4.62 5.37
C ALA A 53 -8.64 -4.40 5.66
N VAL A 54 -9.54 -5.21 5.09
CA VAL A 54 -10.98 -5.14 5.40
C VAL A 54 -11.28 -5.52 6.85
N LYS A 55 -10.57 -6.53 7.39
CA LYS A 55 -10.74 -6.96 8.80
C LYS A 55 -10.25 -5.93 9.82
N SER A 56 -9.46 -4.93 9.40
CA SER A 56 -9.02 -3.82 10.27
C SER A 56 -10.17 -2.96 10.79
N GLY A 57 -11.29 -2.89 10.06
CA GLY A 57 -12.41 -1.99 10.36
C GLY A 57 -12.16 -0.52 9.98
N LEU A 58 -11.02 -0.19 9.36
CA LEU A 58 -10.77 1.16 8.83
C LEU A 58 -11.74 1.50 7.70
N ALA A 59 -12.11 2.79 7.60
CA ALA A 59 -13.05 3.25 6.60
C ALA A 59 -12.35 3.49 5.24
N PRO A 60 -13.01 3.19 4.11
CA PRO A 60 -12.54 3.62 2.80
C PRO A 60 -12.24 5.13 2.78
N GLY A 61 -11.16 5.50 2.12
CA GLY A 61 -10.64 6.87 2.06
C GLY A 61 -9.66 7.24 3.16
N ASN A 62 -9.51 6.42 4.22
CA ASN A 62 -8.44 6.59 5.20
C ASN A 62 -7.06 6.48 4.54
N ILE A 63 -6.10 7.26 5.06
CA ILE A 63 -4.69 7.16 4.68
C ILE A 63 -4.11 5.98 5.45
N VAL A 64 -3.42 5.08 4.76
CA VAL A 64 -2.72 3.94 5.38
C VAL A 64 -1.30 3.90 4.84
N GLY A 65 -0.34 3.85 5.76
CA GLY A 65 1.08 3.72 5.44
C GLY A 65 1.41 2.36 4.83
N LEU A 66 2.31 2.33 3.86
CA LEU A 66 2.90 1.11 3.32
C LEU A 66 4.42 1.21 3.40
N ALA A 67 5.03 0.39 4.25
CA ALA A 67 6.49 0.25 4.35
C ALA A 67 6.90 -1.19 4.02
N ALA A 68 7.42 -1.40 2.80
CA ALA A 68 7.82 -2.71 2.31
C ALA A 68 9.10 -2.60 1.46
N PRO A 69 10.01 -3.59 1.49
CA PRO A 69 11.10 -3.66 0.54
C PRO A 69 10.57 -3.80 -0.89
N ASN A 70 11.33 -3.29 -1.86
CA ASN A 70 11.00 -3.44 -3.28
C ASN A 70 10.84 -4.92 -3.66
N GLY A 71 9.76 -5.23 -4.38
CA GLY A 71 9.46 -6.58 -4.84
C GLY A 71 7.96 -6.86 -4.88
N PRO A 72 7.58 -8.14 -5.09
CA PRO A 72 6.18 -8.59 -5.10
C PRO A 72 5.37 -8.13 -3.89
N ALA A 73 5.98 -8.10 -2.70
CA ALA A 73 5.32 -7.66 -1.47
C ALA A 73 4.87 -6.21 -1.53
N PHE A 74 5.72 -5.31 -2.03
CA PHE A 74 5.39 -3.90 -2.19
C PHE A 74 4.21 -3.71 -3.15
N ALA A 75 4.27 -4.35 -4.33
CA ALA A 75 3.19 -4.26 -5.31
C ALA A 75 1.87 -4.83 -4.77
N ALA A 76 1.93 -6.00 -4.14
CA ALA A 76 0.75 -6.61 -3.54
C ALA A 76 0.18 -5.79 -2.39
N GLY A 77 1.04 -5.20 -1.54
CA GLY A 77 0.64 -4.29 -0.46
C GLY A 77 -0.10 -3.07 -0.99
N TYR A 78 0.46 -2.46 -2.04
CA TYR A 78 -0.16 -1.31 -2.69
C TYR A 78 -1.53 -1.65 -3.29
N LEU A 79 -1.62 -2.74 -4.07
CA LEU A 79 -2.86 -3.18 -4.71
C LEU A 79 -3.91 -3.60 -3.67
N GLY A 80 -3.52 -4.37 -2.65
CA GLY A 80 -4.41 -4.86 -1.60
C GLY A 80 -5.04 -3.75 -0.78
N LEU A 81 -4.25 -2.74 -0.37
CA LEU A 81 -4.76 -1.57 0.36
C LEU A 81 -5.66 -0.69 -0.50
N ARG A 82 -5.31 -0.47 -1.78
CA ARG A 82 -6.17 0.30 -2.71
C ARG A 82 -7.49 -0.39 -2.98
N ARG A 83 -7.51 -1.73 -3.10
CA ARG A 83 -8.75 -2.51 -3.23
C ARG A 83 -9.65 -2.37 -2.00
N ALA A 84 -9.07 -2.17 -0.81
CA ALA A 84 -9.81 -1.87 0.41
C ALA A 84 -10.33 -0.41 0.46
N GLY A 85 -10.03 0.39 -0.58
CA GLY A 85 -10.46 1.78 -0.70
C GLY A 85 -9.55 2.77 0.03
N PHE A 86 -8.36 2.35 0.49
CA PHE A 86 -7.47 3.24 1.22
C PHE A 86 -6.60 4.10 0.31
N LYS A 87 -6.25 5.29 0.79
CA LYS A 87 -5.20 6.13 0.22
C LYS A 87 -3.86 5.63 0.74
N VAL A 88 -3.00 5.13 -0.13
CA VAL A 88 -1.75 4.51 0.31
C VAL A 88 -0.63 5.54 0.39
N LEU A 89 -0.06 5.71 1.60
CA LEU A 89 1.12 6.52 1.86
C LEU A 89 2.37 5.63 1.72
N LEU A 90 3.13 5.81 0.65
CA LEU A 90 4.34 5.02 0.40
C LEU A 90 5.50 5.51 1.27
N MET A 91 6.12 4.60 2.02
CA MET A 91 7.27 4.88 2.86
C MET A 91 8.38 3.88 2.56
N ASP A 92 9.63 4.35 2.59
CA ASP A 92 10.78 3.46 2.46
C ASP A 92 10.89 2.58 3.72
N ARG A 93 10.99 1.27 3.51
CA ARG A 93 11.20 0.32 4.60
C ARG A 93 12.51 0.54 5.35
N GLY A 94 13.53 1.07 4.66
CA GLY A 94 14.82 1.44 5.24
C GLY A 94 14.75 2.66 6.16
N THR A 95 13.68 3.46 6.09
CA THR A 95 13.48 4.60 6.99
C THR A 95 13.33 4.11 8.43
N PRO A 96 14.09 4.68 9.40
CA PRO A 96 13.97 4.35 10.81
C PRO A 96 12.53 4.40 11.29
N HIS A 97 12.15 3.44 12.14
CA HIS A 97 10.77 3.29 12.62
C HIS A 97 10.20 4.60 13.20
N GLN A 98 10.98 5.31 13.99
CA GLN A 98 10.57 6.57 14.61
C GLN A 98 10.24 7.66 13.57
N GLU A 99 11.00 7.74 12.48
CA GLU A 99 10.76 8.73 11.43
C GLU A 99 9.53 8.36 10.59
N ARG A 100 9.30 7.06 10.31
CA ARG A 100 8.05 6.61 9.68
C ARG A 100 6.82 6.98 10.52
N ARG A 101 6.89 6.72 11.84
CA ARG A 101 5.83 7.10 12.78
C ARG A 101 5.55 8.61 12.77
N ARG A 102 6.58 9.46 12.70
CA ARG A 102 6.40 10.91 12.58
C ARG A 102 5.67 11.29 11.29
N ILE A 103 6.05 10.71 10.15
CA ILE A 103 5.40 10.98 8.86
C ILE A 103 3.94 10.54 8.90
N GLU A 104 3.66 9.34 9.42
CA GLU A 104 2.31 8.81 9.58
C GLU A 104 1.44 9.73 10.43
N GLN A 105 1.97 10.24 11.54
CA GLN A 105 1.27 11.19 12.41
C GLN A 105 1.00 12.52 11.70
N SER A 106 2.02 13.12 11.07
CA SER A 106 1.88 14.40 10.36
C SER A 106 0.89 14.34 9.20
N LEU A 107 0.74 13.16 8.58
CA LEU A 107 -0.20 12.93 7.49
C LEU A 107 -1.52 12.27 7.95
N GLN A 108 -1.72 12.14 9.26
CA GLN A 108 -2.93 11.57 9.86
C GLN A 108 -3.29 10.19 9.29
N SER A 109 -2.27 9.35 9.11
CA SER A 109 -2.45 7.95 8.73
C SER A 109 -3.26 7.22 9.81
N ALA A 110 -4.26 6.46 9.39
CA ALA A 110 -5.11 5.67 10.28
C ALA A 110 -4.46 4.35 10.72
N GLY A 111 -3.33 3.99 10.12
CA GLY A 111 -2.53 2.82 10.45
C GLY A 111 -1.48 2.55 9.39
N SER A 112 -0.76 1.42 9.50
CA SER A 112 0.28 1.06 8.55
C SER A 112 0.37 -0.44 8.29
N LEU A 113 0.66 -0.78 7.03
CA LEU A 113 1.09 -2.10 6.61
C LEU A 113 2.61 -2.12 6.50
N VAL A 114 3.24 -3.02 7.25
CA VAL A 114 4.69 -3.16 7.29
C VAL A 114 5.05 -4.58 6.86
N LEU A 115 5.83 -4.71 5.79
CA LEU A 115 6.28 -6.01 5.27
C LEU A 115 7.79 -6.10 5.46
N ASP A 116 8.28 -7.20 6.03
CA ASP A 116 9.71 -7.38 6.33
C ASP A 116 10.53 -7.85 5.13
N THR A 117 9.88 -8.50 4.17
CA THR A 117 10.51 -9.02 2.95
C THR A 117 9.81 -8.51 1.69
N GLY A 118 10.59 -8.22 0.65
CA GLY A 118 10.06 -7.93 -0.69
C GLY A 118 9.57 -9.18 -1.41
N TRP A 119 10.06 -10.36 -1.02
CA TRP A 119 9.83 -11.65 -1.65
C TRP A 119 9.35 -12.69 -0.63
N PRO A 120 8.06 -12.64 -0.26
CA PRO A 120 7.51 -13.57 0.72
C PRO A 120 7.25 -14.94 0.09
N SER A 121 7.60 -16.00 0.81
CA SER A 121 7.29 -17.38 0.43
C SER A 121 5.81 -17.74 0.65
N SER A 122 5.11 -17.02 1.55
CA SER A 122 3.65 -17.10 1.75
C SER A 122 3.08 -15.74 2.20
N ALA A 123 1.76 -15.55 2.10
CA ALA A 123 1.08 -14.32 2.53
C ALA A 123 1.11 -14.07 4.05
N ASP A 124 1.65 -15.00 4.84
CA ASP A 124 1.65 -14.97 6.31
C ASP A 124 2.69 -13.99 6.90
N ALA A 125 3.52 -13.36 6.07
CA ALA A 125 4.55 -12.41 6.51
C ALA A 125 4.05 -10.96 6.68
N ALA A 126 2.76 -10.71 6.44
CA ALA A 126 2.17 -9.38 6.56
C ALA A 126 1.70 -9.12 7.99
N THR A 127 2.60 -8.61 8.84
CA THR A 127 2.17 -8.02 10.11
C THR A 127 1.48 -6.69 9.82
N LEU A 128 0.15 -6.69 9.87
CA LEU A 128 -0.63 -5.46 9.86
C LEU A 128 -0.58 -4.86 11.27
N ASN A 129 0.45 -4.05 11.55
CA ASN A 129 0.49 -3.22 12.76
C ASN A 129 -0.39 -1.99 12.54
N LEU A 130 -1.67 -2.10 12.87
CA LEU A 130 -2.54 -0.95 13.04
C LEU A 130 -2.21 -0.29 14.38
N ASP A 131 -1.11 0.45 14.42
CA ASP A 131 -0.86 1.41 15.51
C ASP A 131 -1.88 2.54 15.34
N VAL A 132 -3.08 2.37 15.88
CA VAL A 132 -4.10 3.41 15.97
C VAL A 132 -3.92 4.13 17.30
N GLU A 133 -3.00 5.09 17.37
CA GLU A 133 -2.90 5.95 18.54
C GLU A 133 -2.99 7.42 18.12
N THR A 134 -4.16 8.00 18.37
CA THR A 134 -4.47 9.40 18.15
C THR A 134 -3.91 10.23 19.29
N ASN A 135 -2.79 10.91 19.08
CA ASN A 135 -2.43 12.05 19.90
C ASN A 135 -1.90 13.17 19.01
N PRO A 136 -2.36 14.43 19.17
CA PRO A 136 -1.89 15.52 18.34
C PRO A 136 -0.49 15.89 18.80
N LEU A 137 0.50 15.74 17.92
CA LEU A 137 1.76 16.45 18.05
C LEU A 137 1.62 17.80 17.35
N ASP A 138 2.11 18.82 18.03
CA ASP A 138 2.16 20.21 17.57
C ASP A 138 3.13 20.32 16.39
N ILE A 139 2.59 20.47 15.17
CA ILE A 139 3.38 20.60 13.95
C ILE A 139 3.64 22.10 13.74
N PRO A 140 4.90 22.58 13.72
CA PRO A 140 5.19 23.97 13.38
C PRO A 140 4.73 24.31 11.95
N ASP A 141 4.24 25.53 11.74
CA ASP A 141 3.62 26.09 10.51
C ASP A 141 4.48 26.04 9.21
N ALA A 142 5.63 25.37 9.21
CA ALA A 142 6.62 25.44 8.15
C ALA A 142 6.88 24.07 7.49
N VAL A 143 5.91 23.54 6.76
CA VAL A 143 6.22 22.62 5.65
C VAL A 143 5.46 23.05 4.40
N SER A 144 6.18 23.71 3.50
CA SER A 144 5.75 23.95 2.12
C SER A 144 6.85 23.54 1.15
N THR A 145 6.39 22.85 0.09
CA THR A 145 6.93 22.71 -1.27
C THR A 145 7.69 21.44 -1.66
N ILE A 146 7.27 20.85 -2.79
CA ILE A 146 7.97 20.97 -4.08
C ILE A 146 6.97 21.47 -5.14
N ARG A 147 7.37 22.49 -5.92
CA ARG A 147 6.81 22.82 -7.24
C ARG A 147 7.55 21.99 -8.28
N LEU A 148 6.85 21.14 -9.02
CA LEU A 148 7.22 20.63 -10.34
C LEU A 148 5.92 20.39 -11.14
#